data_AF-A0A965JWA6-F1
#
_entry.id   AF-A0A965JWA6-F1
#
_cell.length_a   1.000
_cell.length_b   1.000
_cell.length_c   1.000
_cell.angle_alpha   90.00
_cell.angle_beta   90.00
_cell.angle_gamma   90.00
#
_symmetry.space_group_name_H-M   'P 1'
#
loop_
_entity.id
_entity.type
_entity.pdbx_description
1 polymer ?
#
loop_
_entity_poly.entity_id
_entity_poly.type
_entity_poly.pdbx_seq_one_letter_code
_entity_poly.pdbx_strand_id
1 'polypeptide(L)'
;MSDDFEPLVQPGQVICDASLLEEGGEGFRFTIRSADVLSLVGSVEHRLDETLPAFVIRFDGGVHAYLNRCAHVAMELDWQPGQFFTADKTAIICASHDAQYLPDTGECISGPCPAGARLIKLDIKEEGGQIILCQA
;
A
#
# COMPACT_ATOMS: atom_id res chain seq x y z
N MET A 1 10.48 -8.22 -21.13
CA MET A 1 9.54 -9.19 -20.53
C MET A 1 10.05 -9.43 -19.11
N SER A 2 9.99 -8.39 -18.29
CA SER A 2 10.21 -8.52 -16.85
C SER A 2 8.90 -9.01 -16.29
N ASP A 3 8.89 -10.19 -15.68
CA ASP A 3 7.70 -10.73 -15.06
C ASP A 3 7.08 -9.70 -14.12
N ASP A 4 5.80 -9.36 -14.35
CA ASP A 4 4.90 -8.58 -13.49
C ASP A 4 4.61 -9.33 -12.17
N PHE A 5 5.63 -9.96 -11.57
CA PHE A 5 5.46 -10.80 -10.39
C PHE A 5 5.62 -9.96 -9.13
N GLU A 6 4.50 -9.59 -8.54
CA GLU A 6 4.45 -9.03 -7.19
C GLU A 6 4.75 -10.13 -6.17
N PRO A 7 5.81 -10.01 -5.36
CA PRO A 7 6.18 -11.05 -4.42
C PRO A 7 5.10 -11.23 -3.36
N LEU A 8 4.79 -12.48 -3.01
CA LEU A 8 3.99 -12.79 -1.82
C LEU A 8 4.87 -12.65 -0.58
N VAL A 9 4.50 -11.73 0.32
CA VAL A 9 5.24 -11.41 1.54
C VAL A 9 4.41 -11.78 2.75
N GLN A 10 5.04 -12.46 3.71
CA GLN A 10 4.45 -12.81 5.01
C GLN A 10 5.06 -11.97 6.13
N PRO A 11 4.39 -11.83 7.29
CA PRO A 11 4.98 -11.18 8.46
C PRO A 11 6.36 -11.75 8.82
N GLY A 12 7.31 -10.87 9.10
CA GLY A 12 8.71 -11.15 9.34
C GLY A 12 9.58 -11.26 8.07
N GLN A 13 9.00 -11.18 6.87
CA GLN A 13 9.74 -11.26 5.62
C GLN A 13 10.07 -9.89 5.02
N VAL A 14 11.12 -9.86 4.21
CA VAL A 14 11.53 -8.69 3.44
C VAL A 14 10.52 -8.44 2.33
N ILE A 15 10.00 -7.22 2.27
CA ILE A 15 9.19 -6.70 1.14
C ILE A 15 10.14 -6.38 -0.02
N CYS A 16 11.14 -5.53 0.23
CA CYS A 16 12.11 -5.09 -0.77
C CYS A 16 13.39 -4.51 -0.11
N ASP A 17 14.41 -4.27 -0.92
CA ASP A 17 15.57 -3.46 -0.52
C ASP A 17 15.18 -1.98 -0.45
N ALA A 18 15.62 -1.28 0.60
CA ALA A 18 15.29 0.12 0.84
C ALA A 18 15.76 1.07 -0.28
N SER A 19 16.79 0.67 -1.05
CA SER A 19 17.30 1.43 -2.20
C SER A 19 16.35 1.42 -3.40
N LEU A 20 15.34 0.55 -3.42
CA LEU A 20 14.31 0.54 -4.46
C LEU A 20 13.24 1.63 -4.24
N LEU A 21 13.24 2.29 -3.09
CA LEU A 21 12.27 3.32 -2.72
C LEU A 21 12.92 4.70 -2.69
N GLU A 22 12.75 5.43 -3.78
CA GLU A 22 13.09 6.85 -3.86
C GLU A 22 12.05 7.72 -3.15
N GLU A 23 12.48 8.84 -2.58
CA GLU A 23 11.61 9.83 -1.92
C GLU A 23 10.56 10.39 -2.90
N GLY A 24 9.28 10.15 -2.64
CA GLY A 24 8.19 10.48 -3.55
C GLY A 24 8.31 9.81 -4.93
N GLY A 25 8.99 8.66 -4.99
CA GLY A 25 9.17 7.85 -6.19
C GLY A 25 8.03 6.86 -6.43
N GLU A 26 8.27 5.89 -7.32
CA GLU A 26 7.36 4.76 -7.48
C GLU A 26 7.32 3.91 -6.21
N GLY A 27 6.14 3.42 -5.86
CA GLY A 27 5.96 2.45 -4.80
C GLY A 27 6.33 1.05 -5.25
N PHE A 28 6.89 0.26 -4.35
CA PHE A 28 7.14 -1.14 -4.58
C PHE A 28 5.88 -1.95 -4.28
N ARG A 29 5.35 -2.65 -5.28
CA ARG A 29 4.16 -3.49 -5.17
C ARG A 29 4.50 -4.90 -4.69
N PHE A 30 3.63 -5.47 -3.87
CA PHE A 30 3.74 -6.83 -3.35
C PHE A 30 2.33 -7.37 -3.03
N THR A 31 2.24 -8.66 -2.75
CA THR A 31 1.00 -9.29 -2.29
C THR A 31 1.17 -9.86 -0.88
N ILE A 32 0.07 -9.98 -0.16
CA ILE A 32 -0.02 -10.62 1.17
C ILE A 32 -1.20 -11.58 1.19
N ARG A 33 -1.29 -12.51 2.14
CA ARG A 33 -2.50 -13.32 2.29
C ARG A 33 -3.58 -12.53 3.02
N SER A 34 -4.82 -12.68 2.58
CA SER A 34 -5.99 -12.15 3.31
C SER A 34 -6.05 -12.69 4.75
N ALA A 35 -5.58 -13.92 4.96
CA ALA A 35 -5.45 -14.57 6.28
C ALA A 35 -4.54 -13.79 7.24
N ASP A 36 -3.53 -13.10 6.72
CA ASP A 36 -2.59 -12.34 7.54
C ASP A 36 -3.27 -11.04 8.02
N VAL A 37 -4.10 -10.39 7.18
CA VAL A 37 -4.78 -9.11 7.49
C VAL A 37 -6.22 -9.24 7.98
N LEU A 38 -6.69 -10.41 8.41
CA LEU A 38 -8.11 -10.63 8.77
C LEU A 38 -8.63 -9.64 9.82
N SER A 39 -7.76 -9.19 10.73
CA SER A 39 -8.11 -8.21 11.77
C SER A 39 -8.36 -6.81 11.19
N LEU A 40 -7.81 -6.51 10.01
CA LEU A 40 -7.91 -5.22 9.32
C LEU A 40 -9.03 -5.18 8.28
N VAL A 41 -9.26 -6.28 7.55
CA VAL A 41 -10.23 -6.34 6.43
C VAL A 41 -11.55 -7.03 6.76
N GLY A 42 -11.61 -7.77 7.88
CA GLY A 42 -12.79 -8.56 8.26
C GLY A 42 -12.93 -9.86 7.46
N SER A 43 -13.36 -10.94 8.12
CA SER A 43 -13.37 -12.30 7.53
C SER A 43 -14.49 -12.58 6.53
N VAL A 44 -15.41 -11.64 6.32
CA VAL A 44 -16.61 -11.86 5.47
C VAL A 44 -16.35 -11.48 4.01
N GLU A 45 -15.39 -10.59 3.75
CA GLU A 45 -15.14 -10.07 2.39
C GLU A 45 -14.12 -10.89 1.60
N HIS A 46 -13.30 -11.72 2.26
CA HIS A 46 -12.15 -12.39 1.64
C HIS A 46 -12.05 -13.87 1.95
N ARG A 47 -11.61 -14.67 0.96
CA ARG A 47 -11.31 -16.09 1.19
C ARG A 47 -9.95 -16.22 1.85
N LEU A 48 -9.77 -17.15 2.78
CA LEU A 48 -8.50 -17.35 3.51
C LEU A 48 -7.29 -17.66 2.60
N ASP A 49 -7.53 -18.22 1.41
CA ASP A 49 -6.52 -18.56 0.41
C ASP A 49 -6.24 -17.43 -0.60
N GLU A 50 -6.97 -16.31 -0.51
CA GLU A 50 -6.80 -15.15 -1.37
C GLU A 50 -5.55 -14.34 -1.01
N THR A 51 -4.93 -13.75 -2.02
CA THR A 51 -3.87 -12.75 -1.85
C THR A 51 -4.38 -11.36 -2.19
N LEU A 52 -4.01 -10.37 -1.39
CA LEU A 52 -4.39 -8.97 -1.57
C LEU A 52 -3.19 -8.15 -2.04
N PRO A 53 -3.36 -7.26 -3.02
CA PRO A 53 -2.31 -6.35 -3.45
C PRO A 53 -2.02 -5.31 -2.38
N ALA A 54 -0.75 -4.97 -2.24
CA ALA A 54 -0.23 -3.99 -1.30
C ALA A 54 0.94 -3.25 -1.94
N PHE A 55 1.32 -2.14 -1.31
CA PHE A 55 2.45 -1.35 -1.77
C PHE A 55 3.16 -0.68 -0.61
N VAL A 56 4.42 -0.33 -0.83
CA VAL A 56 5.21 0.52 0.05
C VAL A 56 5.77 1.70 -0.72
N ILE A 57 5.76 2.88 -0.11
CA ILE A 57 6.33 4.13 -0.63
C ILE A 57 7.32 4.71 0.38
N ARG A 58 8.18 5.61 -0.08
CA ARG A 58 8.97 6.50 0.77
C ARG A 58 8.44 7.93 0.68
N PHE A 59 8.17 8.52 1.83
CA PHE A 59 7.65 9.88 1.96
C PHE A 59 8.14 10.53 3.26
N ASP A 60 8.56 11.79 3.18
CA ASP A 60 9.09 12.62 4.27
C ASP A 60 10.18 11.89 5.08
N GLY A 61 11.06 11.17 4.38
CA GLY A 61 12.15 10.39 4.98
C GLY A 61 11.71 9.09 5.67
N GLY A 62 10.41 8.78 5.71
CA GLY A 62 9.86 7.54 6.25
C GLY A 62 9.37 6.57 5.17
N VAL A 63 9.15 5.31 5.56
CA VAL A 63 8.48 4.31 4.70
C VAL A 63 7.07 4.03 5.20
N HIS A 64 6.14 3.89 4.27
CA HIS A 64 4.73 3.65 4.57
C HIS A 64 4.16 2.60 3.62
N ALA A 65 3.47 1.61 4.19
CA ALA A 65 2.84 0.54 3.44
C ALA A 65 1.34 0.47 3.69
N TYR A 66 0.60 0.14 2.63
CA TYR A 66 -0.85 0.05 2.65
C TYR A 66 -1.32 -1.11 1.78
N LEU A 67 -2.52 -1.63 2.06
CA LEU A 67 -3.24 -2.38 1.05
C LEU A 67 -3.53 -1.48 -0.13
N ASN A 68 -3.38 -2.03 -1.33
CA ASN A 68 -3.72 -1.34 -2.57
C ASN A 68 -5.24 -1.41 -2.79
N ARG A 69 -5.99 -0.74 -1.91
CA ARG A 69 -7.45 -0.76 -1.88
C ARG A 69 -7.96 0.61 -1.48
N CYS A 70 -8.58 1.30 -2.42
CA CYS A 70 -9.21 2.60 -2.20
C CYS A 70 -10.34 2.50 -1.16
N ALA A 71 -10.38 3.47 -0.24
CA ALA A 71 -11.37 3.50 0.85
C ALA A 71 -12.75 4.02 0.40
N HIS A 72 -12.85 4.57 -0.82
CA HIS A 72 -14.11 4.97 -1.44
C HIS A 72 -14.82 3.75 -2.09
N VAL A 73 -14.16 3.10 -3.04
CA VAL A 73 -14.63 1.88 -3.70
C VAL A 73 -13.46 0.91 -3.70
N ALA A 74 -13.72 -0.35 -3.34
CA ALA A 74 -12.71 -1.40 -3.22
C ALA A 74 -12.08 -1.76 -4.58
N MET A 75 -11.11 -0.95 -5.00
CA MET A 75 -10.29 -1.13 -6.19
C MET A 75 -8.86 -0.66 -5.91
N GLU A 76 -7.92 -1.11 -6.74
CA GLU A 76 -6.54 -0.65 -6.68
C GLU A 76 -6.45 0.87 -6.96
N LEU A 77 -5.47 1.50 -6.32
CA LEU A 77 -5.25 2.94 -6.38
C LEU A 77 -4.55 3.34 -7.67
N ASP A 78 -3.58 2.57 -8.14
CA ASP A 78 -2.72 2.90 -9.26
C ASP A 78 -3.20 2.29 -10.58
N TRP A 79 -3.15 3.10 -11.64
CA TRP A 79 -3.40 2.63 -13.01
C TRP A 79 -2.12 2.16 -13.71
N GLN A 80 -0.98 2.79 -13.36
CA GLN A 80 0.35 2.34 -13.74
C GLN A 80 1.02 1.74 -12.51
N PRO A 81 1.50 0.49 -12.56
CA PRO A 81 2.08 -0.20 -11.41
C PRO A 81 3.09 0.67 -10.67
N GLY A 82 2.85 0.91 -9.38
CA GLY A 82 3.77 1.67 -8.51
C GLY A 82 3.53 3.18 -8.50
N GLN A 83 2.70 3.73 -9.39
CA GLN A 83 2.43 5.16 -9.43
C GLN A 83 1.26 5.52 -8.50
N PHE A 84 1.60 5.80 -7.25
CA PHE A 84 0.63 6.15 -6.21
C PHE A 84 0.54 7.64 -5.92
N PHE A 85 1.58 8.43 -6.20
CA PHE A 85 1.60 9.84 -5.84
C PHE A 85 0.82 10.71 -6.83
N THR A 86 0.25 11.80 -6.31
CA THR A 86 -0.14 12.96 -7.12
C THR A 86 1.08 13.54 -7.85
N ALA A 87 0.84 14.30 -8.93
CA ALA A 87 1.93 14.88 -9.73
C ALA A 87 2.86 15.80 -8.93
N ASP A 88 2.35 16.46 -7.88
CA ASP A 88 3.12 17.30 -6.96
C ASP A 88 3.75 16.53 -5.80
N LYS A 89 3.53 15.21 -5.73
CA LYS A 89 4.06 14.28 -4.72
C LYS A 89 3.62 14.58 -3.29
N THR A 90 2.52 15.29 -3.11
CA THR A 90 2.02 15.67 -1.78
C THR A 90 0.99 14.69 -1.20
N ALA A 91 0.38 13.86 -2.03
CA ALA A 91 -0.64 12.89 -1.63
C ALA A 91 -0.54 11.59 -2.42
N ILE A 92 -1.12 10.52 -1.88
CA ILE A 92 -1.46 9.31 -2.65
C ILE A 92 -2.78 9.56 -3.38
N ILE A 93 -2.93 9.11 -4.62
CA ILE A 93 -4.13 9.26 -5.43
C ILE A 93 -4.70 7.91 -5.87
N CYS A 94 -6.02 7.77 -5.81
CA CYS A 94 -6.74 6.75 -6.54
C CYS A 94 -6.96 7.23 -7.98
N ALA A 95 -6.22 6.69 -8.93
CA ALA A 95 -6.24 7.06 -10.34
C ALA A 95 -7.61 6.87 -11.02
N SER A 96 -8.51 6.09 -10.41
CA SER A 96 -9.85 5.83 -10.95
C SER A 96 -10.87 6.92 -10.66
N HIS A 97 -10.82 7.54 -9.48
CA HIS A 97 -11.87 8.45 -8.99
C HIS A 97 -11.34 9.62 -8.15
N ASP A 98 -10.03 9.91 -8.23
CA ASP A 98 -9.34 11.05 -7.63
C ASP A 98 -9.50 11.21 -6.10
N ALA A 99 -9.80 10.13 -5.38
CA ALA A 99 -9.67 10.12 -3.93
C ALA A 99 -8.19 10.29 -3.57
N GLN A 100 -7.88 11.22 -2.66
CA GLN A 100 -6.52 11.52 -2.25
C GLN A 100 -6.31 11.26 -0.77
N TYR A 101 -5.14 10.73 -0.44
CA TYR A 101 -4.78 10.28 0.90
C TYR A 101 -3.45 10.86 1.34
N LEU A 102 -3.32 11.20 2.62
CA LEU A 102 -2.03 11.57 3.20
C LEU A 102 -1.07 10.37 3.16
N PRO A 103 0.16 10.51 2.64
CA PRO A 103 1.05 9.36 2.44
C PRO A 103 1.58 8.72 3.73
N ASP A 104 1.58 9.45 4.83
CA ASP A 104 2.11 9.02 6.14
C ASP A 104 1.06 8.34 7.01
N THR A 105 -0.20 8.78 6.91
CA THR A 105 -1.32 8.30 7.76
C THR A 105 -2.35 7.49 6.99
N GLY A 106 -2.40 7.62 5.66
CA GLY A 106 -3.44 7.06 4.81
C GLY A 106 -4.78 7.77 4.91
N GLU A 107 -4.88 8.91 5.60
CA GLU A 107 -6.14 9.64 5.79
C GLU A 107 -6.66 10.23 4.48
N CYS A 108 -7.93 9.98 4.13
CA CYS A 108 -8.54 10.56 2.95
C CYS A 108 -8.82 12.05 3.17
N ILE A 109 -8.16 12.89 2.38
CA ILE A 109 -8.21 14.37 2.49
C ILE A 109 -9.01 15.02 1.36
N SER A 110 -9.30 14.27 0.29
CA SER A 110 -10.08 14.75 -0.85
C SER A 110 -10.76 13.60 -1.58
N GLY A 111 -11.84 13.91 -2.29
CA GLY A 111 -12.60 12.95 -3.08
C GLY A 111 -13.81 12.35 -2.34
N PRO A 112 -14.49 11.38 -2.96
CA PRO A 112 -15.79 10.86 -2.52
C PRO A 112 -15.73 9.87 -1.34
N CYS A 113 -14.61 9.82 -0.62
CA CYS A 113 -14.45 8.97 0.56
C CYS A 113 -15.51 9.28 1.63
N PRO A 114 -15.97 8.28 2.39
CA PRO A 114 -16.68 8.51 3.64
C PRO A 114 -15.85 9.37 4.61
N ALA A 115 -16.53 10.16 5.44
CA ALA A 115 -15.86 11.00 6.43
C ALA A 115 -14.99 10.16 7.39
N GLY A 116 -13.71 10.53 7.52
CA GLY A 116 -12.74 9.83 8.35
C GLY A 116 -12.18 8.53 7.75
N ALA A 117 -12.48 8.22 6.49
CA ALA A 117 -11.93 7.05 5.81
C ALA A 117 -10.41 7.14 5.67
N ARG A 118 -9.75 5.98 5.72
CA ARG A 118 -8.30 5.85 5.57
C ARG A 118 -7.96 4.62 4.74
N LEU A 119 -6.78 4.63 4.11
CA LEU A 119 -6.17 3.43 3.59
C LEU A 119 -5.85 2.46 4.74
N ILE A 120 -5.92 1.16 4.44
CA ILE A 120 -5.58 0.11 5.40
C ILE A 120 -4.06 0.03 5.47
N LYS A 121 -3.50 0.50 6.58
CA LYS A 121 -2.05 0.57 6.79
C LYS A 121 -1.49 -0.78 7.25
N LEU A 122 -0.33 -1.15 6.70
CA LEU A 122 0.44 -2.31 7.10
C LEU A 122 1.60 -1.87 8.01
N ASP A 123 1.92 -2.69 9.01
CA ASP A 123 3.03 -2.40 9.91
C ASP A 123 4.33 -2.90 9.30
N ILE A 124 5.28 -2.00 9.11
CA ILE A 124 6.57 -2.27 8.47
C ILE A 124 7.70 -1.62 9.25
N LYS A 125 8.92 -2.11 9.05
CA LYS A 125 10.12 -1.46 9.54
C LYS A 125 11.21 -1.42 8.48
N GLU A 126 12.03 -0.39 8.52
CA GLU A 126 13.29 -0.32 7.77
C GLU A 126 14.44 -0.71 8.71
N GLU A 127 15.14 -1.81 8.41
CA GLU A 127 16.24 -2.34 9.23
C GLU A 127 17.32 -2.94 8.32
N GLY A 128 18.58 -2.55 8.52
CA GLY A 128 19.71 -3.11 7.76
C GLY A 128 19.64 -2.90 6.25
N GLY A 129 18.97 -1.83 5.78
CA GLY A 129 18.75 -1.56 4.36
C GLY A 129 17.60 -2.35 3.74
N GLN A 130 16.79 -3.04 4.55
CA GLN A 130 15.65 -3.82 4.09
C GLN A 130 14.35 -3.26 4.65
N ILE A 131 13.29 -3.32 3.84
CA ILE A 131 11.93 -3.06 4.28
C ILE A 131 11.29 -4.38 4.64
N ILE A 132 10.84 -4.53 5.89
CA ILE A 132 10.34 -5.78 6.44
C ILE A 132 8.88 -5.60 6.86
N LEU A 133 8.03 -6.54 6.51
CA LEU A 133 6.65 -6.60 6.99
C LEU A 133 6.66 -7.06 8.45
N CYS A 134 6.24 -6.23 9.40
CA CYS A 134 6.17 -6.57 10.82
C CYS A 134 4.87 -7.30 11.14
N GLN A 135 3.76 -6.68 10.80
CA GLN A 135 2.42 -7.23 10.93
C GLN A 135 1.61 -6.82 9.71
N ALA A 136 0.84 -7.79 9.23
CA ALA A 136 -0.30 -7.57 8.37
C ALA A 136 -1.54 -7.86 9.23
#